data_AF-A0A315DUI8-F1
#
_entry.id   AF-A0A315DUI8-F1
#
_cell.length_a   1.000
_cell.length_b   1.000
_cell.length_c   1.000
_cell.angle_alpha   90.00
_cell.angle_beta   90.00
_cell.angle_gamma   90.00
#
_symmetry.space_group_name_H-M   'P 1'
#
loop_
_entity.id
_entity.type
_entity.pdbx_description
1 polymer ?
#
loop_
_entity_poly.entity_id
_entity_poly.type
_entity_poly.pdbx_seq_one_letter_code
_entity_poly.pdbx_strand_id
1 'polypeptide(L)' 'MNRFIAPMLTITKSPEKFDIPVRHRYVFHGMDIGDSLFFDDFKLAENARVAAIQYVKRNRLSWKFGIRKMHDGWRIFRMV' A
#
# COMPACT_ATOMS: atom_id res chain seq x y z
N MET A 1 -15.90 -35.50 27.84
CA MET A 1 -15.08 -34.65 26.94
C MET A 1 -15.98 -33.55 26.37
N ASN A 2 -16.04 -32.39 27.03
CA ASN A 2 -16.85 -31.26 26.56
C ASN A 2 -16.03 -30.40 25.59
N ARG A 3 -16.49 -30.28 24.34
CA ARG A 3 -15.95 -29.29 23.40
C ARG A 3 -16.57 -27.94 23.73
N PHE A 4 -15.75 -26.99 24.18
CA PHE A 4 -16.14 -25.59 24.25
C PHE A 4 -16.25 -25.04 22.83
N ILE A 5 -17.48 -24.78 22.38
CA ILE A 5 -17.76 -24.06 21.14
C ILE A 5 -17.53 -22.58 21.46
N ALA A 6 -16.59 -21.93 20.79
CA ALA A 6 -16.39 -20.49 20.92
C ALA A 6 -17.69 -19.76 20.54
N PRO A 7 -18.14 -18.76 21.32
CA PRO A 7 -19.37 -18.04 21.00
C PRO A 7 -19.23 -17.35 19.63
N MET A 8 -20.21 -17.58 18.77
CA MET A 8 -20.33 -16.92 17.48
C MET A 8 -20.50 -15.41 17.73
N LEU A 9 -19.47 -14.62 17.42
CA LEU A 9 -19.52 -13.16 17.52
C LEU A 9 -20.45 -12.62 16.43
N THR A 10 -21.71 -12.38 16.77
CA THR A 10 -22.67 -11.71 15.91
C THR A 10 -22.36 -10.21 15.88
N ILE A 11 -21.90 -9.69 14.74
CA ILE A 11 -21.76 -8.25 14.53
C ILE A 11 -23.18 -7.69 14.35
N THR A 12 -23.76 -7.13 15.42
CA THR A 12 -25.17 -6.72 15.48
C THR A 12 -25.47 -5.38 14.81
N LYS A 13 -24.45 -4.55 14.52
CA LYS A 13 -24.63 -3.30 13.79
C LYS A 13 -23.31 -2.86 13.16
N SER A 14 -23.35 -2.52 11.86
CA SER A 14 -22.25 -1.81 11.22
C SER A 14 -22.07 -0.45 11.90
N PRO A 15 -20.85 0.00 12.24
CA PRO A 15 -20.60 1.36 12.68
C PRO A 15 -21.23 2.35 11.71
N GLU A 16 -21.90 3.38 12.23
CA GLU A 16 -22.80 4.23 11.45
C GLU A 16 -22.06 5.10 10.40
N LYS A 17 -20.74 5.28 10.53
CA LYS A 17 -19.89 5.92 9.51
C LYS A 17 -18.47 5.35 9.57
N PHE A 18 -18.01 4.75 8.47
CA PHE A 18 -16.58 4.54 8.24
C PHE A 18 -16.05 5.76 7.49
N ASP A 19 -15.00 6.39 8.00
CA ASP A 19 -14.20 7.28 7.15
C ASP A 19 -13.53 6.41 6.09
N ILE A 20 -14.01 6.54 4.86
CA ILE A 20 -13.41 5.84 3.72
C ILE A 20 -12.10 6.58 3.43
N PRO A 21 -10.94 5.93 3.62
CA PRO A 21 -9.67 6.59 3.35
C PRO A 21 -9.61 6.99 1.87
N VAL A 22 -9.17 8.22 1.63
CA VAL A 22 -8.96 8.73 0.27
C VAL A 22 -8.01 7.79 -0.46
N ARG A 23 -8.47 7.25 -1.60
CA ARG A 23 -7.62 6.38 -2.44
C ARG A 23 -6.61 7.24 -3.18
N HIS A 24 -5.35 7.18 -2.75
CA HIS A 24 -4.25 7.71 -3.54
C HIS A 24 -4.11 6.92 -4.85
N ARG A 25 -4.22 7.61 -5.99
CA ARG A 25 -3.87 7.04 -7.29
C ARG A 25 -2.41 7.37 -7.57
N TYR A 26 -1.60 6.34 -7.72
CA TYR A 26 -0.20 6.48 -8.06
C TYR A 26 -0.01 6.30 -9.57
N VAL A 27 0.91 7.08 -10.14
CA VAL A 27 1.17 7.13 -11.58
C VAL A 27 2.19 6.08 -12.05
N PHE A 28 2.14 4.87 -11.50
CA PHE A 28 3.16 3.83 -11.77
C PHE A 28 3.30 3.48 -13.26
N HIS A 29 2.21 3.53 -14.02
CA HIS A 29 2.20 3.17 -15.43
C HIS A 29 3.15 4.01 -16.28
N GLY A 30 3.33 5.29 -15.94
CA GLY A 30 4.18 6.21 -16.68
C GLY A 30 5.59 6.39 -16.11
N MET A 31 6.02 5.53 -15.18
CA MET A 31 7.35 5.64 -14.56
C MET A 31 8.39 4.84 -15.36
N ASP A 32 9.46 5.51 -15.77
CA ASP A 32 10.67 4.91 -16.31
C ASP A 32 11.68 4.52 -15.23
N ILE A 33 12.71 3.76 -15.59
CA ILE A 33 13.77 3.38 -14.64
C ILE A 33 14.48 4.65 -14.15
N GLY A 34 14.58 4.80 -12.83
CA GLY A 34 15.13 6.00 -12.19
C GLY A 34 14.08 7.04 -11.79
N ASP A 35 12.88 7.00 -12.37
CA ASP A 35 11.79 7.88 -11.93
C ASP A 35 11.42 7.60 -10.49
N SER A 36 11.02 8.66 -9.79
CA SER A 36 10.72 8.59 -8.37
C SER A 36 9.53 9.43 -7.94
N LEU A 37 8.79 8.91 -6.97
CA LEU A 37 7.75 9.62 -6.23
C LEU A 37 8.31 9.99 -4.85
N PHE A 38 8.11 11.23 -4.45
CA PHE A 38 8.54 11.75 -3.15
C PHE A 38 7.38 11.80 -2.15
N PHE A 39 7.69 11.49 -0.90
CA PHE A 39 6.77 11.53 0.24
C PHE A 39 7.51 12.09 1.45
N ASP A 40 6.90 13.02 2.17
CA ASP A 40 7.40 13.57 3.43
C ASP A 40 7.19 12.60 4.61
N ASP A 41 6.11 11.82 4.57
CA ASP A 41 5.77 10.81 5.57
C ASP A 41 6.18 9.38 5.16
N PHE A 42 6.79 8.65 6.10
CA PHE A 42 7.23 7.28 5.88
C PHE A 42 6.07 6.31 5.63
N LYS A 43 4.95 6.47 6.34
CA LYS A 43 3.81 5.57 6.23
C LYS A 43 3.14 5.71 4.86
N LEU A 44 3.05 6.94 4.33
CA LEU A 44 2.61 7.19 2.95
C LEU A 44 3.58 6.57 1.93
N ALA A 45 4.89 6.72 2.13
CA ALA A 45 5.89 6.10 1.27
C ALA A 45 5.77 4.57 1.27
N GLU A 46 5.64 3.95 2.43
CA GLU A 46 5.51 2.49 2.52
C GLU A 46 4.21 1.99 1.89
N ASN A 47 3.10 2.69 2.11
CA ASN A 47 1.82 2.40 1.46
C ASN A 47 1.91 2.47 -0.07
N ALA A 48 2.58 3.50 -0.60
CA ALA A 48 2.81 3.64 -2.02
C ALA A 48 3.72 2.53 -2.58
N ARG A 49 4.72 2.07 -1.83
CA ARG A 49 5.62 0.98 -2.24
C ARG A 49 4.86 -0.34 -2.33
N VAL A 50 4.02 -0.62 -1.34
CA VAL A 50 3.13 -1.79 -1.35
C VAL A 50 2.19 -1.72 -2.56
N ALA A 51 1.60 -0.55 -2.83
CA ALA A 51 0.75 -0.36 -4.00
C ALA A 51 1.51 -0.60 -5.32
N ALA A 52 2.76 -0.17 -5.42
CA ALA A 52 3.62 -0.41 -6.58
C ALA A 52 3.91 -1.90 -6.78
N ILE A 53 4.22 -2.63 -5.71
CA ILE A 53 4.41 -4.09 -5.75
C ILE A 53 3.13 -4.80 -6.20
N GLN A 54 1.97 -4.38 -5.71
CA GLN A 54 0.68 -4.94 -6.12
C GLN A 54 0.38 -4.62 -7.59
N TYR A 55 0.70 -3.43 -8.05
CA TYR A 55 0.58 -3.03 -9.45
C TYR A 55 1.44 -3.94 -10.35
N VAL A 56 2.71 -4.18 -9.99
CA VAL A 56 3.60 -5.09 -10.72
C VAL A 56 3.00 -6.49 -10.81
N LYS A 57 2.53 -7.04 -9.68
CA LYS A 57 1.93 -8.38 -9.62
C LYS A 57 0.68 -8.50 -10.49
N ARG A 58 -0.24 -7.54 -10.40
CA ARG A 58 -1.51 -7.56 -11.16
C ARG A 58 -1.29 -7.45 -12.66
N ASN A 59 -0.27 -6.71 -13.08
CA ASN A 59 0.05 -6.51 -14.49
C ASN A 59 1.13 -7.47 -15.02
N ARG A 60 1.61 -8.43 -14.21
CA ARG A 60 2.65 -9.42 -14.57
C ARG A 60 3.93 -8.77 -15.12
N LEU A 61 4.34 -7.65 -14.55
CA LEU A 61 5.54 -6.92 -14.96
C LEU A 61 6.78 -7.51 -14.28
N SER A 62 7.94 -7.39 -14.91
CA SER A 62 9.25 -7.73 -14.32
C SER A 62 9.85 -6.60 -13.48
N TRP A 63 9.11 -5.49 -13.33
CA TRP A 63 9.58 -4.28 -12.69
C TRP A 63 9.84 -4.45 -11.19
N LYS A 64 10.69 -3.61 -10.63
CA LYS A 64 10.93 -3.55 -9.19
C LYS A 64 10.89 -2.12 -8.69
N PHE A 65 10.30 -1.93 -7.51
CA PHE A 65 10.27 -0.63 -6.83
C PHE A 65 11.06 -0.67 -5.54
N GLY A 66 11.94 0.31 -5.37
CA GLY A 66 12.71 0.53 -4.15
C GLY A 66 12.14 1.68 -3.33
N ILE A 67 12.56 1.76 -2.06
CA ILE A 67 12.33 2.91 -1.19
C ILE A 67 13.66 3.38 -0.62
N ARG A 68 13.87 4.69 -0.54
CA ARG A 68 15.10 5.29 0.00
C ARG A 68 14.78 6.48 0.88
N LYS A 69 15.40 6.54 2.06
CA LYS A 69 15.35 7.73 2.94
C LYS A 69 16.21 8.86 2.35
N MET A 70 15.64 10.06 2.32
CA MET A 70 16.28 11.31 1.94
C MET A 70 16.41 12.22 3.18
N HIS A 71 17.00 13.40 3.01
CA HIS A 71 17.14 14.38 4.09
C HIS A 71 15.78 14.94 4.56
N ASP A 72 14.83 15.06 3.64
CA ASP A 72 13.53 15.72 3.77
C ASP A 72 12.34 14.75 3.66
N GLY A 73 12.59 13.45 3.46
CA GLY A 73 11.52 12.48 3.28
C GLY A 73 11.97 11.16 2.69
N TRP A 74 11.16 10.60 1.81
CA TRP A 74 11.31 9.27 1.26
C TRP A 74 11.01 9.27 -0.23
N ARG A 75 11.83 8.56 -1.00
CA ARG A 75 11.59 8.33 -2.42
C ARG A 75 11.26 6.89 -2.69
N ILE A 76 10.25 6.67 -3.51
CA ILE A 76 9.96 5.39 -4.14
C ILE A 76 10.37 5.52 -5.58
N PHE A 77 11.16 4.58 -6.07
CA PHE A 77 11.72 4.68 -7.42
C PHE A 77 11.67 3.35 -8.14
N ARG A 78 11.50 3.41 -9.47
CA ARG A 78 11.55 2.23 -10.32
C ARG A 78 13.00 1.83 -10.54
N MET A 79 13.36 0.64 -10.11
CA MET A 79 14.72 0.09 -10.18
C MET A 79 14.98 -0.65 -11.49
N VAL A 80 13.95 -1.33 -12.01
CA VAL A 80 13.96 -2.16 -13.22
C VAL A 80 12.59 -2.05 -13.89
#